data_AF-A0A830GZC4-F1
#
_entry.id   AF-A0A830GZC4-F1
#
_cell.length_a   1.000
_cell.length_b   1.000
_cell.length_c   1.000
_cell.angle_alpha   90.00
_cell.angle_beta   90.00
_cell.angle_gamma   90.00
#
_symmetry.space_group_name_H-M   'P 1'
#
loop_
_entity.id
_entity.type
_entity.pdbx_description
1 polymer ?
#
loop_
_entity_poly.entity_id
_entity_poly.type
_entity_poly.pdbx_seq_one_letter_code
_entity_poly.pdbx_strand_id
1 'polypeptide(L)'
;MIEEEFNNFLRGREEARERYKTIMAVCKKGCRWSDVKRAIEAKEGARIDDKRLTELISNLVKASFLVADNGAYKPADVLIEKVF
;
A
#
# COMPACT_ATOMS: atom_id res chain seq x y z
N MET A 1 -5.94 -17.17 -4.50
CA MET A 1 -6.80 -15.95 -4.62
C MET A 1 -5.99 -14.72 -4.22
N ILE A 2 -6.40 -13.50 -4.64
CA ILE A 2 -5.69 -12.24 -4.34
C ILE A 2 -5.43 -12.03 -2.84
N GLU A 3 -6.38 -12.38 -1.97
CA GLU A 3 -6.18 -12.29 -0.51
C GLU A 3 -5.08 -13.21 0.00
N GLU A 4 -4.97 -14.42 -0.55
CA GLU A 4 -3.91 -15.38 -0.20
C GLU A 4 -2.56 -14.91 -0.72
N GLU A 5 -2.51 -14.35 -1.93
CA GLU A 5 -1.30 -13.74 -2.50
C GLU A 5 -0.82 -12.57 -1.64
N PHE A 6 -1.73 -11.71 -1.20
CA PHE A 6 -1.40 -10.61 -0.31
C PHE A 6 -0.96 -11.10 1.07
N ASN A 7 -1.63 -12.11 1.63
CA ASN A 7 -1.20 -12.72 2.89
C ASN A 7 0.18 -13.36 2.78
N ASN A 8 0.50 -13.98 1.64
CA ASN A 8 1.84 -14.52 1.36
C ASN A 8 2.87 -13.39 1.24
N PHE A 9 2.55 -12.29 0.57
CA PHE A 9 3.39 -11.10 0.50
C PHE A 9 3.70 -10.50 1.89
N LEU A 10 2.74 -10.62 2.82
CA LEU A 10 2.89 -10.13 4.19
C LEU A 10 3.72 -11.04 5.11
N ARG A 11 4.06 -12.27 4.69
CA ARG A 11 4.92 -13.17 5.48
C ARG A 11 6.32 -12.58 5.61
N GLY A 12 6.83 -12.47 6.83
CA GLY A 12 8.10 -11.80 7.13
C GLY A 12 8.01 -10.27 7.13
N ARG A 13 6.79 -9.71 7.13
CA ARG A 13 6.51 -8.26 7.15
C ARG A 13 5.49 -7.90 8.23
N GLU A 14 5.47 -8.65 9.33
CA GLU A 14 4.47 -8.58 10.37
C GLU A 14 4.38 -7.18 10.99
N GLU A 15 5.51 -6.54 11.26
CA GLU A 15 5.57 -5.17 11.81
C GLU A 15 4.96 -4.11 10.87
N ALA A 16 5.06 -4.33 9.56
CA ALA A 16 4.55 -3.40 8.54
C ALA A 16 3.16 -3.80 8.02
N ARG A 17 2.57 -4.89 8.54
CA ARG A 17 1.34 -5.48 8.01
C ARG A 17 0.19 -4.49 7.93
N GLU A 18 -0.03 -3.75 9.02
CA GLU A 18 -1.10 -2.76 9.10
C GLU A 18 -0.84 -1.55 8.20
N ARG A 19 0.42 -1.18 7.98
CA ARG A 19 0.79 -0.15 7.01
C ARG A 19 0.44 -0.59 5.59
N TYR A 20 0.85 -1.80 5.18
CA TYR A 20 0.52 -2.32 3.85
C TYR A 20 -0.99 -2.38 3.59
N LYS A 21 -1.78 -2.86 4.55
CA LYS A 21 -3.25 -2.85 4.44
C LYS A 21 -3.80 -1.44 4.30
N THR A 22 -3.27 -0.49 5.07
CA THR A 22 -3.68 0.92 5.02
C THR A 22 -3.36 1.53 3.64
N ILE A 23 -2.19 1.24 3.08
CA ILE A 23 -1.82 1.68 1.72
C ILE A 23 -2.81 1.14 0.69
N MET A 24 -3.10 -0.17 0.71
CA MET A 24 -4.03 -0.78 -0.25
C MET A 24 -5.44 -0.17 -0.15
N ALA A 25 -5.93 0.04 1.08
CA ALA A 25 -7.24 0.66 1.30
C ALA A 25 -7.32 2.11 0.77
N VAL A 26 -6.29 2.91 1.02
CA VAL A 26 -6.22 4.31 0.55
C VAL A 26 -6.10 4.39 -0.97
N CYS A 27 -5.36 3.47 -1.57
CA CYS A 27 -5.06 3.50 -3.00
C CYS A 27 -6.07 2.76 -3.86
N LYS A 28 -7.15 2.21 -3.29
CA LYS A 28 -8.21 1.47 -3.99
C LYS A 28 -8.72 2.15 -5.27
N LYS A 29 -8.87 3.48 -5.25
CA LYS A 29 -9.34 4.28 -6.41
C LYS A 29 -8.25 5.17 -7.02
N GLY A 30 -7.00 4.96 -6.63
CA GLY A 30 -5.90 5.87 -6.89
C GLY A 30 -5.62 6.76 -5.69
N CYS A 31 -4.34 6.91 -5.36
CA CYS A 31 -3.85 7.77 -4.28
C CYS A 31 -2.56 8.48 -4.71
N ARG A 32 -2.21 9.59 -4.05
CA ARG A 32 -0.87 10.16 -4.10
C ARG A 32 -0.06 9.70 -2.91
N TRP A 33 1.27 9.82 -3.01
CA TRP A 33 2.18 9.57 -1.90
C TRP A 33 1.78 10.32 -0.61
N SER A 34 1.33 11.57 -0.74
CA SER A 34 0.86 12.39 0.38
C SER A 34 -0.39 11.84 1.08
N ASP A 35 -1.28 11.19 0.33
CA ASP A 35 -2.51 10.61 0.88
C ASP A 35 -2.18 9.39 1.74
N VAL A 36 -1.25 8.56 1.25
CA VAL A 36 -0.73 7.43 1.98
C VAL A 36 -0.03 7.87 3.27
N LYS A 37 0.83 8.90 3.18
CA LYS A 37 1.51 9.46 4.35
C LYS A 37 0.50 9.87 5.42
N ARG A 38 -0.46 10.71 5.03
CA ARG A 38 -1.48 11.23 5.94
C ARG A 38 -2.27 10.09 6.60
N ALA A 39 -2.65 9.06 5.85
CA ALA A 39 -3.42 7.95 6.38
C ALA A 39 -2.65 7.10 7.40
N ILE A 40 -1.37 6.80 7.13
CA ILE A 40 -0.52 6.06 8.07
C ILE A 40 -0.30 6.89 9.34
N GLU A 41 0.08 8.16 9.21
CA GLU A 41 0.36 9.02 10.37
C GLU A 41 -0.89 9.25 11.24
N ALA A 42 -2.06 9.40 10.61
CA ALA A 42 -3.33 9.52 11.32
C ALA A 42 -3.70 8.23 12.07
N LYS A 43 -3.42 7.05 11.50
CA LYS A 43 -3.70 5.77 12.14
C LYS A 43 -2.73 5.45 13.28
N GLU A 44 -1.47 5.87 13.16
CA GLU A 44 -0.42 5.57 14.15
C GLU A 44 -0.26 6.66 15.23
N GLY A 45 -0.80 7.86 15.00
CA GLY A 45 -0.59 9.00 15.89
C GLY A 45 0.86 9.49 15.91
N ALA A 46 1.67 9.10 14.93
CA ALA A 46 3.08 9.38 14.84
C ALA A 46 3.51 9.63 13.40
N ARG A 47 4.62 10.35 13.22
CA ARG A 47 5.18 10.60 11.89
C ARG A 47 5.89 9.36 11.33
N ILE A 48 5.77 9.17 10.02
CA ILE A 48 6.55 8.18 9.28
C ILE A 48 7.63 8.88 8.46
N ASP A 49 8.83 8.28 8.45
CA ASP A 49 9.94 8.73 7.63
C ASP A 49 9.63 8.58 6.12
N ASP A 50 10.05 9.56 5.32
CA ASP A 50 9.74 9.64 3.89
C ASP A 50 10.35 8.49 3.08
N LYS A 51 11.57 8.10 3.45
CA LYS A 51 12.25 6.95 2.82
C LYS A 51 11.51 5.68 3.18
N ARG A 52 11.12 5.51 4.44
CA ARG A 52 10.34 4.34 4.87
C ARG A 52 9.00 4.24 4.15
N LEU A 53 8.29 5.35 3.98
CA LEU A 53 7.03 5.37 3.23
C LEU A 53 7.23 4.97 1.76
N THR A 54 8.27 5.52 1.13
CA THR A 54 8.61 5.22 -0.26
C THR A 54 8.99 3.75 -0.45
N GLU A 55 9.72 3.15 0.49
CA GLU A 55 10.02 1.71 0.49
C GLU A 55 8.76 0.85 0.54
N LEU A 56 7.80 1.18 1.41
CA LEU A 56 6.55 0.42 1.52
C LEU A 56 5.75 0.45 0.22
N ILE A 57 5.57 1.63 -0.38
CA ILE A 57 4.86 1.77 -1.65
C ILE A 57 5.63 1.04 -2.77
N SER A 58 6.95 1.21 -2.84
CA SER A 58 7.78 0.53 -3.84
C SER A 58 7.68 -0.99 -3.75
N ASN A 59 7.60 -1.55 -2.55
CA ASN A 59 7.44 -2.99 -2.36
C ASN A 59 6.11 -3.51 -2.90
N LEU A 60 5.01 -2.75 -2.78
CA LEU A 60 3.72 -3.10 -3.37
C LEU A 60 3.76 -3.01 -4.89
N VAL A 61 4.46 -2.01 -5.44
CA VAL A 61 4.64 -1.87 -6.90
C VAL A 61 5.47 -3.02 -7.47
N LYS A 62 6.60 -3.36 -6.83
CA LYS A 62 7.45 -4.49 -7.23
C LYS A 62 6.74 -5.84 -7.16
N ALA A 63 5.78 -5.97 -6.25
CA ALA A 63 4.95 -7.17 -6.10
C ALA A 63 3.66 -7.13 -6.95
N SER A 64 3.52 -6.14 -7.84
CA SER A 64 2.37 -5.99 -8.73
C SER A 64 1.02 -5.84 -8.02
N PHE A 65 0.99 -5.37 -6.76
CA PHE A 65 -0.27 -4.99 -6.11
C PHE A 65 -0.71 -3.58 -6.50
N LEU A 66 0.26 -2.70 -6.73
CA LEU A 66 0.04 -1.34 -7.20
C LEU A 66 0.83 -1.07 -8.48
N VAL A 67 0.36 -0.11 -9.26
CA VAL A 67 1.11 0.50 -10.36
C VAL A 67 1.25 2.00 -10.11
N ALA A 68 2.42 2.55 -10.47
CA ALA A 68 2.64 3.99 -10.49
C ALA A 68 2.28 4.53 -11.88
N ASP A 69 1.30 5.43 -11.93
CA ASP A 69 0.80 6.02 -13.16
C ASP A 69 0.53 7.52 -12.94
N ASN A 70 1.18 8.38 -13.72
CA ASN A 70 0.98 9.83 -13.71
C ASN A 70 1.02 10.48 -12.30
N GLY A 71 1.96 10.04 -11.45
CA GLY A 71 2.12 10.56 -10.09
C GLY A 71 1.08 10.05 -9.07
N ALA A 72 0.29 9.04 -9.44
CA ALA A 72 -0.64 8.34 -8.56
C ALA A 72 -0.29 6.84 -8.49
N TYR A 73 -0.70 6.19 -7.40
CA TYR A 73 -0.64 4.74 -7.23
C TYR A 73 -2.04 4.15 -7.27
N LYS A 74 -2.24 3.11 -8.07
CA LYS A 74 -3.54 2.45 -8.29
C LYS A 74 -3.38 0.93 -8.21
N PRO A 75 -4.45 0.16 -7.94
CA PRO A 75 -4.38 -1.30 -8.05
C PRO A 75 -3.90 -1.72 -9.44
N ALA A 76 -3.07 -2.76 -9.50
CA ALA A 76 -2.51 -3.22 -10.78
C ALA A 76 -3.57 -3.85 -11.71
N ASP A 77 -4.66 -4.37 -11.12
CA ASP A 77 -5.81 -4.89 -11.86
C ASP A 77 -7.13 -4.69 -11.10
N VAL A 78 -8.24 -4.98 -11.81
CA VAL A 78 -9.61 -4.82 -11.31
C VAL A 78 -9.98 -5.83 -10.20
N LEU A 79 -9.32 -6.99 -10.14
CA LEU A 79 -9.58 -7.97 -9.07
C LEU A 79 -8.99 -7.50 -7.75
N ILE A 80 -7.79 -6.91 -7.77
CA ILE A 80 -7.17 -6.29 -6.60
C ILE A 80 -8.04 -5.13 -6.09
N GLU A 81 -8.55 -4.29 -6.99
CA GLU A 81 -9.48 -3.20 -6.65
C GLU A 81 -10.78 -3.70 -5.98
N LYS A 82 -11.26 -4.89 -6.34
CA LYS A 82 -12.50 -5.45 -5.76
C LYS A 82 -12.29 -6.01 -4.36
N VAL A 83 -11.07 -6.43 -4.02
CA VAL A 83 -10.75 -7.09 -2.74
C VAL A 83 -10.46 -6.07 -1.63
N PHE A 84 -9.71 -5.03 -1.92
CA PHE A 84 -9.39 -3.95 -0.98
C PHE A 84 -10.36 -2.81 -1.18
#